data_AF-A0A8T9BB38-F1
#
_entry.id   AF-A0A8T9BB38-F1
#
_cell.length_a   1.000
_cell.length_b   1.000
_cell.length_c   1.000
_cell.angle_alpha   90.00
_cell.angle_beta   90.00
_cell.angle_gamma   90.00
#
_symmetry.space_group_name_H-M   'P 1'
#
loop_
_entity.id
_entity.type
_entity.pdbx_description
1 polymer ?
#
loop_
_entity_poly.entity_id
_entity_poly.type
_entity_poly.pdbx_seq_one_letter_code
_entity_poly.pdbx_strand_id
1 'polypeptide(L)'
;MGDIHVEAERVSPNAAASAGDSTASVPTHQFPTATSIDYTKENYKYAAYLPYSTPGRQPPLEEFVHVDVGLRADPEKKHLFGVSGAIVQEVTPNVGTEIQGIQLSQLVPEQLDDLALLAAERGAVIFKDQDFADIGPERQKKYGEHFGHLHVHQMGTHIKDYPQILPVYRDAE
;
A
#
# COMPACT_ATOMS: atom_id res chain seq x y z
N MET A 1 12.91 20.96 -57.58
CA MET A 1 11.77 20.63 -56.71
C MET A 1 11.67 19.12 -56.66
N GLY A 2 12.09 18.52 -55.55
CA GLY A 2 11.95 17.08 -55.32
C GLY A 2 10.69 16.80 -54.52
N ASP A 3 9.89 15.85 -54.99
CA ASP A 3 8.71 15.37 -54.27
C ASP A 3 9.14 14.29 -53.27
N ILE A 4 8.92 14.56 -51.99
CA ILE A 4 9.19 13.64 -50.89
C ILE A 4 7.90 12.84 -50.67
N HIS A 5 7.87 11.60 -51.14
CA HIS A 5 6.83 10.64 -50.75
C HIS A 5 7.09 10.22 -49.30
N VAL A 6 6.18 10.57 -48.39
CA VAL A 6 6.17 10.07 -47.02
C VAL A 6 5.25 8.86 -46.98
N GLU A 7 5.81 7.66 -46.96
CA GLU A 7 5.04 6.46 -46.63
C GLU A 7 4.75 6.46 -45.13
N ALA A 8 3.49 6.55 -44.76
CA ALA A 8 3.04 6.34 -43.39
C ALA A 8 3.12 4.84 -43.08
N GLU A 9 4.22 4.42 -42.45
CA GLU A 9 4.34 3.09 -41.86
C GLU A 9 3.26 2.94 -40.78
N ARG A 10 2.18 2.22 -41.12
CA ARG A 10 1.19 1.77 -40.14
C ARG A 10 1.87 0.73 -39.25
N VAL A 11 2.26 1.16 -38.05
CA VAL A 11 2.63 0.25 -36.96
C VAL A 11 1.44 -0.69 -36.74
N SER A 12 1.62 -1.94 -37.16
CA SER A 12 0.65 -3.00 -36.91
C SER A 12 0.59 -3.25 -35.41
N PRO A 13 -0.60 -3.37 -34.80
CA PRO A 13 -0.70 -3.80 -33.41
C PRO A 13 -0.05 -5.18 -33.33
N ASN A 14 0.96 -5.29 -32.46
CA ASN A 14 1.70 -6.51 -32.23
C ASN A 14 0.69 -7.61 -31.92
N ALA A 15 0.65 -8.65 -32.76
CA ALA A 15 -0.26 -9.76 -32.61
C ALA A 15 -0.06 -10.36 -31.22
N ALA A 16 -1.13 -10.39 -30.43
CA ALA A 16 -1.16 -11.08 -29.16
C ALA A 16 -0.61 -12.49 -29.36
N ALA A 17 0.56 -12.77 -28.79
CA ALA A 17 1.01 -14.12 -28.60
C ALA A 17 -0.09 -14.81 -27.80
N SER A 18 -0.70 -15.84 -28.38
CA SER A 18 -1.67 -16.68 -27.70
C SER A 18 -1.01 -17.27 -26.46
N ALA A 19 -1.21 -16.63 -25.31
CA ALA A 19 -0.87 -17.19 -24.03
C ALA A 19 -1.79 -18.39 -23.84
N GLY A 20 -1.21 -19.57 -23.93
CA GLY A 20 -1.90 -20.81 -23.62
C GLY A 20 -2.56 -20.73 -22.25
N ASP A 21 -3.69 -21.40 -22.16
CA ASP A 21 -4.47 -21.63 -20.95
C ASP A 21 -3.57 -21.90 -19.74
N SER A 22 -3.39 -20.88 -18.92
CA SER A 22 -2.67 -20.92 -17.67
C SER A 22 -3.66 -20.49 -16.61
N THR A 23 -4.52 -21.43 -16.23
CA THR A 23 -5.10 -21.46 -14.88
C THR A 23 -3.94 -21.64 -13.88
N ALA A 24 -3.12 -20.61 -13.72
CA ALA A 24 -2.12 -20.55 -12.67
C ALA A 24 -2.90 -20.51 -11.35
N SER A 25 -3.09 -21.69 -10.74
CA SER A 25 -3.65 -21.79 -9.41
C SER A 25 -2.84 -20.89 -8.49
N VAL A 26 -3.50 -19.97 -7.79
CA VAL A 26 -2.86 -19.14 -6.78
C VAL A 26 -2.11 -20.08 -5.82
N PRO A 27 -0.77 -19.97 -5.70
CA PRO A 27 0.00 -20.86 -4.86
C PRO A 27 -0.53 -20.74 -3.43
N THR A 28 -1.04 -21.84 -2.91
CA THR A 28 -1.87 -21.81 -1.69
C THR A 28 -1.04 -22.06 -0.43
N HIS A 29 0.17 -22.62 -0.60
CA HIS A 29 1.04 -22.96 0.51
C HIS A 29 1.98 -21.80 0.83
N GLN A 30 1.84 -21.28 2.04
CA GLN A 30 2.66 -20.20 2.58
C GLN A 30 3.66 -20.79 3.58
N PHE A 31 4.93 -20.46 3.41
CA PHE A 31 6.03 -20.98 4.24
C PHE A 31 6.58 -19.87 5.13
N PRO A 32 6.74 -20.10 6.45
CA PRO A 32 7.43 -19.15 7.29
C PRO A 32 8.88 -19.00 6.82
N THR A 33 9.38 -17.77 6.83
CA THR A 33 10.80 -17.49 6.54
C THR A 33 11.64 -17.90 7.74
N ALA A 34 12.82 -18.46 7.48
CA ALA A 34 13.75 -18.80 8.54
C ALA A 34 14.17 -17.52 9.31
N THR A 35 14.21 -17.62 10.63
CA THR A 35 14.65 -16.56 11.55
C THR A 35 15.67 -17.16 12.52
N SER A 36 16.57 -16.34 13.06
CA SER A 36 17.60 -16.76 14.02
C SER A 36 17.00 -17.13 15.38
N ILE A 37 15.83 -16.56 15.70
CA ILE A 37 15.07 -16.83 16.91
C ILE A 37 13.93 -17.81 16.63
N ASP A 38 13.80 -18.85 17.46
CA ASP A 38 12.65 -19.76 17.42
C ASP A 38 11.42 -19.12 18.10
N TYR A 39 10.70 -18.30 17.34
CA TYR A 39 9.49 -17.63 17.81
C TYR A 39 8.32 -18.57 18.16
N THR A 40 8.44 -19.89 17.94
CA THR A 40 7.45 -20.86 18.44
C THR A 40 7.60 -21.11 19.94
N LYS A 41 8.73 -20.74 20.52
CA LYS A 41 9.06 -20.90 21.94
C LYS A 41 9.10 -19.58 22.71
N GLU A 42 9.00 -18.46 22.00
CA GLU A 42 9.06 -17.11 22.57
C GLU A 42 7.69 -16.43 22.52
N ASN A 43 7.36 -15.64 23.53
CA ASN A 43 6.16 -14.81 23.51
C ASN A 43 6.45 -13.47 22.81
N TYR A 44 6.55 -13.50 21.48
CA TYR A 44 6.79 -12.29 20.69
C TYR A 44 5.49 -11.56 20.36
N LYS A 45 5.38 -10.30 20.80
CA LYS A 45 4.18 -9.45 20.62
C LYS A 45 3.67 -9.43 19.18
N TYR A 46 4.57 -9.40 18.20
CA TYR A 46 4.22 -9.32 16.77
C TYR A 46 4.46 -10.63 16.02
N ALA A 47 4.28 -11.79 16.66
CA ALA A 47 4.44 -13.09 16.02
C ALA A 47 3.58 -13.25 14.74
N ALA A 48 2.40 -12.62 14.69
CA ALA A 48 1.54 -12.61 13.51
C ALA A 48 2.16 -11.87 12.30
N TYR A 49 3.15 -11.00 12.52
CA TYR A 49 3.81 -10.20 11.49
C TYR A 49 5.12 -10.83 10.98
N LEU A 50 5.46 -12.03 11.46
CA LEU A 50 6.65 -12.74 11.00
C LEU A 50 6.54 -13.03 9.49
N PRO A 51 7.66 -12.94 8.76
CA PRO A 51 7.65 -13.01 7.31
C PRO A 51 7.32 -14.41 6.78
N TYR A 52 6.37 -14.51 5.85
CA TYR A 52 6.06 -15.70 5.05
C TYR A 52 6.45 -15.50 3.59
N SER A 53 6.71 -16.60 2.89
CA SER A 53 6.92 -16.64 1.44
C SER A 53 5.94 -17.61 0.79
N THR A 54 5.46 -17.22 -0.40
CA THR A 54 4.59 -18.04 -1.23
C THR A 54 5.28 -18.29 -2.57
N PRO A 55 5.90 -19.47 -2.78
CA PRO A 55 6.56 -19.80 -4.02
C PRO A 55 5.58 -19.82 -5.20
N GLY A 56 5.96 -19.19 -6.31
CA GLY A 56 5.21 -19.26 -7.56
C GLY A 56 5.21 -17.94 -8.31
N ARG A 57 4.42 -17.88 -9.38
CA ARG A 57 4.21 -16.67 -10.16
C ARG A 57 2.86 -16.06 -9.78
N GLN A 58 2.85 -14.76 -9.56
CA GLN A 58 1.60 -14.02 -9.42
C GLN A 58 0.90 -13.94 -10.80
N PRO A 59 -0.43 -13.83 -10.83
CA PRO A 59 -1.14 -13.58 -12.07
C PRO A 59 -0.67 -12.25 -12.69
N PRO A 60 -0.82 -12.09 -14.02
CA PRO A 60 -0.59 -10.81 -14.68
C PRO A 60 -1.41 -9.70 -14.02
N LEU A 61 -0.86 -8.47 -14.00
CA LEU A 61 -1.59 -7.31 -13.52
C LEU A 61 -2.77 -7.02 -14.47
N GLU A 62 -3.92 -6.70 -13.87
CA GLU A 62 -5.10 -6.24 -14.59
C GLU A 62 -5.15 -4.71 -14.55
N GLU A 63 -5.56 -4.11 -15.67
CA GLU A 63 -5.86 -2.68 -15.67
C GLU A 63 -7.07 -2.41 -14.77
N PHE A 64 -6.98 -1.35 -13.98
CA PHE A 64 -8.10 -0.87 -13.17
C PHE A 64 -8.19 0.64 -13.26
N VAL A 65 -9.41 1.16 -13.12
CA VAL A 65 -9.64 2.60 -13.05
C VAL A 65 -9.41 3.04 -11.61
N HIS A 66 -8.36 3.83 -11.39
CA HIS A 66 -8.11 4.46 -10.10
C HIS A 66 -8.94 5.74 -9.96
N VAL A 67 -9.62 5.87 -8.82
CA VAL A 67 -10.32 7.10 -8.41
C VAL A 67 -9.64 7.61 -7.17
N ASP A 68 -8.95 8.74 -7.30
CA ASP A 68 -8.24 9.37 -6.19
C ASP A 68 -9.24 9.86 -5.13
N VAL A 69 -9.10 9.32 -3.93
CA VAL A 69 -10.00 9.62 -2.81
C VAL A 69 -9.80 11.04 -2.27
N GLY A 70 -8.65 11.66 -2.50
CA GLY A 70 -8.40 13.06 -2.18
C GLY A 70 -9.29 14.02 -2.96
N LEU A 71 -9.88 13.60 -4.08
CA LEU A 71 -10.86 14.40 -4.84
C LEU A 71 -12.22 14.54 -4.13
N ARG A 72 -12.48 13.71 -3.10
CA ARG A 72 -13.69 13.76 -2.28
C ARG A 72 -13.49 14.56 -0.98
N ALA A 73 -12.24 14.87 -0.65
CA ALA A 73 -11.86 15.55 0.57
C ALA A 73 -12.48 16.95 0.68
N ASP A 74 -12.61 17.45 1.91
CA ASP A 74 -12.85 18.87 2.13
C ASP A 74 -11.56 19.63 1.74
N PRO A 75 -11.64 20.68 0.89
CA PRO A 75 -10.44 21.45 0.50
C PRO A 75 -9.66 22.04 1.68
N GLU A 76 -10.36 22.38 2.77
CA GLU A 76 -9.80 22.89 4.02
C GLU A 76 -9.47 21.77 5.02
N LYS A 77 -9.71 20.49 4.66
CA LYS A 77 -9.40 19.27 5.42
C LYS A 77 -10.00 19.30 6.84
N LYS A 78 -11.22 19.86 6.93
CA LYS A 78 -11.88 20.15 8.21
C LYS A 78 -12.20 18.91 9.03
N HIS A 79 -12.47 17.76 8.40
CA HIS A 79 -12.78 16.54 9.13
C HIS A 79 -11.53 16.03 9.86
N LEU A 80 -10.36 16.15 9.23
CA LEU A 80 -9.08 15.77 9.84
C LEU A 80 -8.60 16.79 10.86
N PHE A 81 -8.59 18.08 10.52
CA PHE A 81 -8.10 19.14 11.41
C PHE A 81 -9.08 19.50 12.54
N GLY A 82 -10.35 19.15 12.37
CA GLY A 82 -11.39 19.32 13.39
C GLY A 82 -11.36 18.27 14.50
N VAL A 83 -10.49 17.26 14.42
CA VAL A 83 -10.34 16.26 15.49
C VAL A 83 -9.84 16.95 16.76
N SER A 84 -10.57 16.75 17.85
CA SER A 84 -10.23 17.36 19.14
C SER A 84 -8.85 16.90 19.62
N GLY A 85 -7.99 17.86 19.98
CA GLY A 85 -6.63 17.57 20.43
C GLY A 85 -5.61 17.39 19.31
N ALA A 86 -6.01 17.54 18.04
CA ALA A 86 -5.08 17.51 16.92
C ALA A 86 -4.09 18.69 16.98
N ILE A 87 -2.80 18.40 16.85
CA ILE A 87 -1.73 19.39 16.71
C ILE A 87 -1.07 19.15 15.36
N VAL A 88 -1.05 20.16 14.51
CA VAL A 88 -0.51 20.08 13.13
C VAL A 88 0.69 21.00 13.01
N GLN A 89 1.81 20.47 12.55
CA GLN A 89 3.07 21.22 12.37
C GLN A 89 3.71 20.88 11.04
N GLU A 90 4.20 21.88 10.32
CA GLU A 90 4.99 21.65 9.11
C GLU A 90 6.38 21.12 9.48
N VAL A 91 6.83 20.08 8.77
CA VAL A 91 8.21 19.57 8.97
C VAL A 91 9.20 20.46 8.22
N THR A 92 8.88 20.81 6.97
CA THR A 92 9.59 21.82 6.18
C THR A 92 8.56 22.70 5.46
N PRO A 93 8.95 23.87 4.92
CA PRO A 93 7.98 24.75 4.25
C PRO A 93 7.22 24.08 3.10
N ASN A 94 7.87 23.22 2.32
CA ASN A 94 7.28 22.66 1.10
C ASN A 94 6.87 21.19 1.21
N VAL A 95 7.46 20.43 2.13
CA VAL A 95 7.24 18.99 2.24
C VAL A 95 7.13 18.59 3.70
N GLY A 96 6.19 17.69 3.99
CA GLY A 96 6.05 17.09 5.30
C GLY A 96 5.11 17.89 6.21
N THR A 97 4.20 17.17 6.82
CA THR A 97 3.35 17.64 7.91
C THR A 97 3.32 16.59 9.02
N GLU A 98 3.59 16.99 10.24
CA GLU A 98 3.44 16.15 11.44
C GLU A 98 2.08 16.43 12.09
N ILE A 99 1.38 15.37 12.47
CA ILE A 99 0.10 15.41 13.18
C ILE A 99 0.21 14.60 14.46
N GLN A 100 -0.15 15.22 15.58
CA GLN A 100 -0.24 14.57 16.90
C GLN A 100 -1.69 14.61 17.40
N GLY A 101 -2.03 13.74 18.35
CA GLY A 101 -3.35 13.69 18.98
C GLY A 101 -4.44 12.96 18.18
N ILE A 102 -4.10 12.44 17.00
CA ILE A 102 -5.01 11.64 16.15
C ILE A 102 -4.47 10.22 16.04
N GLN A 103 -5.33 9.22 16.19
CA GLN A 103 -5.01 7.81 15.93
C GLN A 103 -5.51 7.41 14.54
N LEU A 104 -4.60 6.95 13.67
CA LEU A 104 -4.94 6.45 12.32
C LEU A 104 -5.99 5.35 12.35
N SER A 105 -5.98 4.52 13.41
CA SER A 105 -6.92 3.44 13.61
C SER A 105 -8.37 3.87 13.83
N GLN A 106 -8.60 5.13 14.18
CA GLN A 106 -9.91 5.69 14.54
C GLN A 106 -10.46 6.63 13.47
N LEU A 107 -9.73 6.83 12.37
CA LEU A 107 -10.17 7.72 11.30
C LEU A 107 -11.39 7.14 10.59
N VAL A 108 -12.39 8.01 10.37
CA VAL A 108 -13.56 7.70 9.54
C VAL A 108 -13.29 8.03 8.07
N PRO A 109 -14.09 7.53 7.11
CA PRO A 109 -13.82 7.69 5.67
C PRO A 109 -13.55 9.14 5.22
N GLU A 110 -14.30 10.11 5.72
CA GLU A 110 -14.15 11.53 5.38
C GLU A 110 -12.80 12.09 5.86
N GLN A 111 -12.29 11.60 6.99
CA GLN A 111 -10.99 12.00 7.52
C GLN A 111 -9.83 11.34 6.75
N LEU A 112 -10.05 10.12 6.23
CA LEU A 112 -9.10 9.44 5.37
C LEU A 112 -9.03 10.10 3.99
N ASP A 113 -10.15 10.60 3.46
CA ASP A 113 -10.17 11.43 2.25
C ASP A 113 -9.39 12.74 2.46
N ASP A 114 -9.65 13.46 3.57
CA ASP A 114 -8.89 14.65 3.97
C ASP A 114 -7.39 14.37 4.12
N LEU A 115 -7.03 13.22 4.70
CA LEU A 115 -5.65 12.77 4.82
C LEU A 115 -5.00 12.50 3.46
N ALA A 116 -5.72 11.90 2.50
CA ALA A 116 -5.22 11.68 1.15
C ALA A 116 -4.90 13.01 0.45
N LEU A 117 -5.79 13.99 0.56
CA LEU A 117 -5.55 15.32 -0.01
C LEU A 117 -4.34 16.00 0.66
N LEU A 118 -4.22 15.92 1.99
CA LEU A 118 -3.06 16.47 2.69
C LEU A 118 -1.75 15.81 2.23
N ALA A 119 -1.73 14.48 2.07
CA ALA A 119 -0.57 13.76 1.57
C ALA A 119 -0.22 14.17 0.14
N ALA A 120 -1.20 14.39 -0.73
CA ALA A 120 -0.97 14.87 -2.08
C ALA A 120 -0.35 16.28 -2.12
N GLU A 121 -0.77 17.18 -1.23
CA GLU A 121 -0.25 18.55 -1.15
C GLU A 121 1.13 18.64 -0.47
N ARG A 122 1.37 17.80 0.54
CA ARG A 122 2.56 17.90 1.42
C ARG A 122 3.60 16.83 1.16
N GLY A 123 3.31 15.85 0.31
CA GLY A 123 4.18 14.70 -0.02
C GLY A 123 4.29 13.65 1.08
N ALA A 124 4.41 14.06 2.35
CA ALA A 124 4.48 13.16 3.50
C ALA A 124 3.66 13.70 4.67
N VAL A 125 2.95 12.80 5.35
CA VAL A 125 2.25 13.10 6.60
C VAL A 125 2.70 12.10 7.66
N ILE A 126 3.13 12.60 8.81
CA ILE A 126 3.74 11.82 9.89
C ILE A 126 2.81 11.87 11.09
N PHE A 127 2.45 10.70 11.62
CA PHE A 127 1.67 10.57 12.85
C PHE A 127 2.56 9.96 13.94
N LYS A 128 2.56 10.56 15.13
CA LYS A 128 3.30 10.05 16.30
C LYS A 128 2.38 9.34 17.28
N ASP A 129 2.97 8.50 18.13
CA ASP A 129 2.29 7.80 19.23
C ASP A 129 1.06 7.00 18.78
N GLN A 130 1.26 6.18 17.74
CA GLN A 130 0.18 5.43 17.08
C GLN A 130 -0.02 4.03 17.68
N ASP A 131 -1.27 3.65 17.88
CA ASP A 131 -1.70 2.27 18.14
C ASP A 131 -1.79 1.43 16.86
N PHE A 132 -1.50 2.03 15.70
CA PHE A 132 -1.70 1.42 14.38
C PHE A 132 -0.94 0.10 14.18
N ALA A 133 0.21 -0.08 14.85
CA ALA A 133 0.95 -1.34 14.82
C ALA A 133 0.18 -2.50 15.52
N ASP A 134 -0.73 -2.18 16.44
CA ASP A 134 -1.42 -3.11 17.32
C ASP A 134 -2.85 -3.45 16.87
N ILE A 135 -3.36 -2.84 15.79
CA ILE A 135 -4.74 -3.06 15.32
C ILE A 135 -4.94 -4.36 14.53
N GLY A 136 -3.86 -5.06 14.22
CA GLY A 136 -3.85 -6.32 13.48
C GLY A 136 -3.91 -6.14 11.95
N PRO A 137 -3.49 -7.18 11.20
CA PRO A 137 -3.30 -7.08 9.75
C PRO A 137 -4.61 -6.88 8.97
N GLU A 138 -5.74 -7.40 9.46
CA GLU A 138 -7.05 -7.19 8.81
C GLU A 138 -7.45 -5.72 8.78
N ARG A 139 -7.32 -5.02 9.91
CA ARG A 139 -7.66 -3.60 10.00
C ARG A 139 -6.67 -2.74 9.22
N GLN A 140 -5.38 -3.08 9.22
CA GLN A 140 -4.37 -2.41 8.41
C GLN A 140 -4.63 -2.58 6.90
N LYS A 141 -5.02 -3.78 6.46
CA LYS A 141 -5.44 -4.04 5.08
C LYS A 141 -6.63 -3.16 4.71
N LYS A 142 -7.68 -3.15 5.54
CA LYS A 142 -8.87 -2.32 5.32
C LYS A 142 -8.54 -0.83 5.27
N TYR A 143 -7.63 -0.36 6.13
CA TYR A 143 -7.14 1.01 6.10
C TYR A 143 -6.46 1.33 4.75
N GLY A 144 -5.57 0.45 4.27
CA GLY A 144 -4.91 0.63 2.98
C GLY A 144 -5.87 0.61 1.79
N GLU A 145 -6.89 -0.26 1.81
CA GLU A 145 -7.92 -0.37 0.77
C GLU A 145 -8.73 0.91 0.57
N HIS A 146 -8.80 1.77 1.60
CA HIS A 146 -9.45 3.07 1.47
C HIS A 146 -8.80 3.94 0.38
N PHE A 147 -7.47 3.87 0.25
CA PHE A 147 -6.72 4.69 -0.70
C PHE A 147 -6.68 4.10 -2.12
N GLY A 148 -7.19 2.88 -2.32
CA GLY A 148 -7.28 2.23 -3.62
C GLY A 148 -6.98 0.74 -3.60
N HIS A 149 -6.82 0.17 -4.80
CA HIS A 149 -6.51 -1.24 -4.95
C HIS A 149 -5.12 -1.57 -4.37
N LEU A 150 -5.06 -2.54 -3.47
CA LEU A 150 -3.81 -2.96 -2.84
C LEU A 150 -3.00 -3.87 -3.75
N HIS A 151 -1.80 -3.41 -4.11
CA HIS A 151 -0.83 -4.20 -4.86
C HIS A 151 -0.16 -5.28 -3.99
N VAL A 152 -0.03 -6.49 -4.52
CA VAL A 152 0.82 -7.54 -3.94
C VAL A 152 2.22 -7.46 -4.57
N HIS A 153 3.18 -7.03 -3.76
CA HIS A 153 4.56 -6.84 -4.20
C HIS A 153 5.21 -8.18 -4.56
N GLN A 154 5.83 -8.26 -5.75
CA GLN A 154 6.40 -9.51 -6.27
C GLN A 154 7.64 -9.98 -5.50
N MET A 155 8.41 -9.03 -4.96
CA MET A 155 9.70 -9.28 -4.32
C MET A 155 9.59 -9.15 -2.80
N GLY A 156 10.00 -10.17 -2.07
CA GLY A 156 10.03 -10.15 -0.61
C GLY A 156 8.97 -11.05 0.02
N THR A 157 8.82 -10.88 1.33
CA THR A 157 7.93 -11.68 2.17
C THR A 157 6.63 -10.95 2.44
N HIS A 158 5.63 -11.66 2.93
CA HIS A 158 4.35 -11.09 3.33
C HIS A 158 3.93 -11.61 4.70
N ILE A 159 2.89 -11.02 5.28
CA ILE A 159 2.24 -11.59 6.46
C ILE A 159 1.40 -12.81 6.02
N LYS A 160 1.36 -13.84 6.86
CA LYS A 160 0.52 -15.02 6.60
C LYS A 160 -0.93 -14.61 6.33
N ASP A 161 -1.50 -15.06 5.21
CA ASP A 161 -2.87 -14.78 4.76
C ASP A 161 -3.15 -13.30 4.37
N TYR A 162 -2.15 -12.42 4.45
CA TYR A 162 -2.24 -11.01 4.06
C TYR A 162 -1.10 -10.66 3.08
N PRO A 163 -1.15 -11.15 1.82
CA PRO A 163 -0.09 -10.94 0.83
C PRO A 163 0.12 -9.46 0.44
N GLN A 164 -0.86 -8.59 0.72
CA GLN A 164 -0.77 -7.15 0.47
C GLN A 164 0.11 -6.41 1.50
N ILE A 165 0.45 -7.05 2.62
CA ILE A 165 1.24 -6.44 3.69
C ILE A 165 2.64 -7.04 3.66
N LEU A 166 3.61 -6.20 3.30
CA LEU A 166 5.04 -6.55 3.30
C LEU A 166 5.65 -6.11 4.64
N PRO A 167 6.03 -7.06 5.52
CA PRO A 167 6.73 -6.71 6.75
C PRO A 167 8.19 -6.35 6.44
N VAL A 168 8.65 -5.19 6.91
CA VAL A 168 10.08 -4.88 6.99
C VAL A 168 10.59 -5.44 8.31
N TYR A 169 11.01 -6.70 8.28
CA TYR A 169 11.56 -7.40 9.43
C TYR A 169 13.09 -7.44 9.32
N ARG A 170 13.77 -7.08 10.41
CA ARG A 170 15.20 -7.29 10.58
C ARG A 170 15.39 -8.27 11.73
N ASP A 171 16.14 -9.33 11.45
CA ASP A 171 16.46 -10.34 12.45
C ASP A 171 17.39 -9.78 13.53
N ALA A 172 17.48 -10.48 14.66
CA ALA A 172 18.28 -10.03 15.80
C ALA A 172 19.81 -10.05 15.53
N GLU A 173 20.25 -10.75 14.48
CA GLU A 173 21.65 -10.83 14.03
C GLU A 173 21.90 -10.06 12.72
#